data_AF-A0A951JC87-F1
#
_entry.id   AF-A0A951JC87-F1
#
_cell.length_a   1.000
_cell.length_b   1.000
_cell.length_c   1.000
_cell.angle_alpha   90.00
_cell.angle_beta   90.00
_cell.angle_gamma   90.00
#
_symmetry.space_group_name_H-M   'P 1'
#
loop_
_entity.id
_entity.type
_entity.pdbx_description
1 polymer ?
#
loop_
_entity_poly.entity_id
_entity_poly.type
_entity_poly.pdbx_seq_one_letter_code
_entity_poly.pdbx_strand_id
1 'polypeptide(L)' 'MKKRFLNLLSVAFVLTTIGFLMDADLRESSMLMRFTEFIGMAIIAFSILSALYFSSVFVWNKMRKN' A
#
# COMPACT_ATOMS: atom_id res chain seq x y z
N MET A 1 10.97 10.66 9.35
CA MET A 1 10.18 9.43 9.55
C MET A 1 8.70 9.66 9.25
N LYS A 2 7.96 10.46 10.04
CA LYS A 2 6.50 10.64 9.93
C LYS A 2 6.03 11.06 8.52
N LYS A 3 6.62 12.09 7.91
CA LYS A 3 6.23 12.57 6.57
C LYS A 3 6.42 11.51 5.46
N ARG A 4 7.52 10.76 5.49
CA ARG A 4 7.82 9.72 4.49
C ARG A 4 6.89 8.53 4.60
N PHE A 5 6.61 8.11 5.84
CA PHE A 5 5.64 7.04 6.12
C PHE A 5 4.22 7.44 5.71
N LEU A 6 3.79 8.67 6.03
CA LEU A 6 2.49 9.19 5.59
C LEU A 6 2.40 9.29 4.07
N ASN A 7 3.47 9.69 3.38
CA ASN A 7 3.49 9.70 1.92
C ASN A 7 3.32 8.30 1.33
N LEU A 8 4.00 7.28 1.88
CA LEU A 8 3.83 5.89 1.47
C LEU A 8 2.40 5.40 1.70
N LEU A 9 1.80 5.77 2.84
CA LEU A 9 0.42 5.44 3.16
C LEU A 9 -0.56 6.09 2.18
N SER A 10 -0.35 7.37 1.85
CA SER A 10 -1.18 8.08 0.86
C SER A 10 -1.06 7.45 -0.51
N VAL A 11 0.14 7.10 -0.96
CA VAL A 11 0.36 6.43 -2.25
C VAL A 11 -0.32 5.05 -2.26
N ALA A 12 -0.14 4.26 -1.21
CA ALA A 12 -0.79 2.95 -1.08
C ALA A 12 -2.32 3.07 -1.12
N PHE A 13 -2.88 4.06 -0.41
CA PHE A 13 -4.32 4.30 -0.36
C PHE A 13 -4.89 4.72 -1.73
N VAL A 14 -4.20 5.62 -2.44
CA VAL A 14 -4.61 6.05 -3.79
C VAL A 14 -4.56 4.87 -4.75
N LEU A 15 -3.48 4.09 -4.75
CA LEU A 15 -3.36 2.91 -5.61
C LEU A 15 -4.42 1.86 -5.31
N THR A 16 -4.70 1.63 -4.03
CA THR A 16 -5.75 0.69 -3.61
C THR A 16 -7.13 1.19 -4.04
N THR A 17 -7.39 2.49 -3.93
CA THR A 17 -8.66 3.09 -4.38
C THR A 17 -8.85 2.93 -5.88
N ILE A 18 -7.82 3.22 -6.66
CA ILE A 18 -7.85 3.03 -8.12
C ILE A 18 -8.06 1.55 -8.44
N GLY A 19 -7.29 0.65 -7.84
CA GLY A 19 -7.38 -0.80 -8.07
C GLY A 19 -8.75 -1.37 -7.69
N PHE A 20 -9.29 -0.98 -6.54
CA PHE A 20 -10.61 -1.41 -6.07
C PHE A 20 -11.75 -0.87 -6.94
N LEU A 21 -11.63 0.35 -7.50
CA LEU A 21 -12.61 0.89 -8.43
C LEU A 21 -12.50 0.28 -9.84
N MET A 22 -11.28 -0.10 -10.25
CA MET A 22 -11.04 -0.78 -11.52
C MET A 22 -11.48 -2.25 -11.48
N ASP A 23 -11.54 -2.84 -10.29
CA ASP A 23 -12.09 -4.17 -10.09
C ASP A 23 -13.61 -4.13 -10.28
N ALA A 24 -14.03 -4.33 -11.54
CA ALA A 24 -15.43 -4.30 -11.97
C ALA A 24 -16.22 -5.56 -11.56
N ASP A 25 -15.72 -6.33 -10.58
CA ASP A 25 -16.37 -7.55 -10.12
C ASP A 25 -17.67 -7.20 -9.39
N LEU A 26 -18.80 -7.52 -10.04
CA LEU A 26 -20.14 -7.38 -9.49
C LEU A 26 -20.40 -8.50 -8.48
N ARG A 27 -19.66 -8.51 -7.37
CA ARG A 27 -19.99 -9.38 -6.25
C ARG A 27 -21.20 -8.82 -5.53
N GLU A 28 -22.25 -9.63 -5.40
CA GLU A 28 -23.38 -9.45 -4.45
C GLU A 28 -22.89 -9.63 -3.00
N SER A 29 -21.81 -8.93 -2.65
CA SER A 29 -21.22 -8.93 -1.33
C SER A 29 -21.89 -7.87 -0.48
N SER A 30 -22.12 -8.15 0.80
CA SER A 30 -22.55 -7.15 1.77
C SER A 30 -21.56 -5.98 1.83
N MET A 31 -22.04 -4.79 2.19
CA MET A 31 -21.19 -3.59 2.33
C MET A 31 -19.99 -3.83 3.26
N LEU A 32 -20.17 -4.62 4.33
CA LEU A 32 -19.09 -4.96 5.26
C LEU A 32 -17.96 -5.72 4.58
N MET A 33 -18.28 -6.69 3.72
CA MET A 33 -17.29 -7.50 3.02
C MET A 33 -16.46 -6.64 2.06
N ARG A 34 -17.09 -5.68 1.37
CA ARG A 34 -16.40 -4.70 0.51
C ARG A 34 -15.42 -3.83 1.28
N PHE A 35 -15.80 -3.36 2.48
CA PHE A 35 -14.90 -2.61 3.34
C PHE A 35 -13.73 -3.47 3.84
N THR A 36 -13.97 -4.71 4.25
CA THR A 36 -12.91 -5.63 4.67
C THR A 36 -11.93 -5.93 3.55
N GLU A 37 -12.43 -6.16 2.33
CA GLU A 37 -11.62 -6.39 1.14
C GLU A 37 -10.77 -5.17 0.80
N PHE A 38 -11.37 -3.97 0.78
CA PHE A 38 -10.63 -2.73 0.56
C PHE A 38 -9.53 -2.50 1.61
N ILE A 39 -9.83 -2.69 2.90
CA ILE A 39 -8.83 -2.55 3.97
C ILE A 39 -7.73 -3.61 3.83
N GLY A 40 -8.08 -4.85 3.50
CA GLY A 40 -7.14 -5.93 3.24
C GLY A 40 -6.18 -5.59 2.10
N MET A 41 -6.71 -5.14 0.97
CA MET A 41 -5.91 -4.68 -0.18
C MET A 41 -5.01 -3.50 0.20
N ALA A 42 -5.52 -2.53 0.97
CA ALA A 42 -4.74 -1.37 1.40
C ALA A 42 -3.56 -1.77 2.29
N ILE A 43 -3.77 -2.68 3.23
CA ILE A 43 -2.72 -3.20 4.12
C ILE A 43 -1.65 -3.94 3.31
N ILE A 44 -2.05 -4.79 2.37
CA ILE A 44 -1.12 -5.54 1.52
C ILE A 44 -0.30 -4.58 0.65
N ALA A 45 -0.95 -3.66 -0.05
CA ALA A 45 -0.28 -2.68 -0.90
C ALA A 45 0.70 -1.81 -0.10
N PHE A 46 0.26 -1.33 1.06
CA PHE A 46 1.11 -0.55 1.96
C PHE A 46 2.32 -1.34 2.48
N SER A 47 2.13 -2.61 2.82
CA SER A 47 3.20 -3.49 3.31
C SER A 47 4.25 -3.74 2.23
N ILE A 48 3.83 -4.00 1.00
CA ILE A 48 4.73 -4.19 -0.15
C ILE A 48 5.53 -2.91 -0.41
N LEU A 49 4.86 -1.76 -0.53
CA LEU A 49 5.52 -0.48 -0.78
C LEU A 49 6.50 -0.11 0.35
N SER A 50 6.12 -0.36 1.59
CA SER A 50 6.99 -0.14 2.75
C SER A 50 8.21 -1.05 2.70
N ALA A 51 8.04 -2.35 2.43
CA ALA A 51 9.14 -3.29 2.34
C ALA A 51 10.14 -2.90 1.24
N LEU A 52 9.66 -2.50 0.06
CA LEU A 52 10.51 -2.03 -1.04
C LEU A 52 11.24 -0.73 -0.67
N TYR A 53 10.55 0.23 -0.07
CA TYR A 53 11.13 1.51 0.32
C TYR A 53 12.23 1.33 1.37
N PHE A 54 11.95 0.62 2.46
CA PHE A 54 12.93 0.43 3.55
C PHE A 54 14.10 -0.43 3.11
N SER A 55 13.87 -1.47 2.29
CA SER A 55 14.95 -2.27 1.69
C SER A 55 15.86 -1.40 0.83
N SER A 56 15.30 -0.56 -0.02
CA SER A 56 16.07 0.33 -0.89
C SER A 56 16.88 1.35 -0.10
N VAL A 57 16.28 1.96 0.94
CA VAL A 57 16.97 2.89 1.83
C VAL A 57 18.10 2.19 2.59
N PHE A 58 17.90 0.96 3.04
CA PHE A 58 18.92 0.18 3.74
C PHE A 58 20.12 -0.12 2.82
N VAL A 59 19.88 -0.60 1.60
CA VAL A 59 20.92 -0.89 0.61
C VAL A 59 21.68 0.38 0.24
N TRP A 60 20.98 1.47 -0.04
CA TRP A 60 21.58 2.77 -0.37
C TRP A 60 22.51 3.27 0.74
N ASN A 61 22.05 3.21 1.99
CA ASN A 61 22.86 3.64 3.13
C ASN A 61 24.07 2.73 3.35
N LYS A 62 23.96 1.44 3.07
CA LYS A 62 25.09 0.49 3.13
C LYS A 62 26.13 0.79 2.05
N MET A 63 25.69 1.07 0.82
CA MET A 63 26.58 1.43 -0.29
C MET A 63 27.27 2.78 -0.09
N ARG A 64 26.60 3.76 0.50
CA ARG A 64 27.19 5.09 0.78
C ARG A 64 28.24 5.09 1.90
N LYS A 65 28.23 4.07 2.77
CA LYS A 65 29.11 4.00 3.96
C LYS A 65 30.38 3.18 3.70
N ASN A 66 30.45 2.48 2.56
CA ASN A 66 31.66 1.89 2.00
C ASN A 66 32.29 2.85 0.99
#